data_AF-A0A523PGT3-F1
#
_entry.id   AF-A0A523PGT3-F1
#
_cell.length_a   1.000
_cell.length_b   1.000
_cell.length_c   1.000
_cell.angle_alpha   90.00
_cell.angle_beta   90.00
_cell.angle_gamma   90.00
#
_symmetry.space_group_name_H-M   'P 1'
#
loop_
_entity.id
_entity.type
_entity.pdbx_description
1 polymer ?
#
loop_
_entity_poly.entity_id
_entity_poly.type
_entity_poly.pdbx_seq_one_letter_code
_entity_poly.pdbx_strand_id
1 'polypeptide(L)'
;MVFRPTFLMALGLALPGLQSGELSPFTQALAFAERALESGDELGARKWIERALERDRKSTAAWDLRARWAAMVGDRDELVYARHREYGLAVGQGRKRSELKALRERLLELDPIAKDLLGMAARFVKKLQPIAGRYEQEGRPHAAIRVHKQILALDPEDTESQAAIDRIAAEPDPSLAGDAKPKDLFADVSEEWIREHDKEHDTWGDRAKLTRENYVTYTDAGYEVLIRAGEAMEQMNAFYRRFFKYGTKEYRGSVSRIELWIFKNRDEYLELGSSPAEWSAGQFTGGSVQTYVGDGGFESMTGTLFHEAAHQFVSLATSASGWLNEGLASFFEGTRILPNGTVIMNMPAT
;
A
#
# COMPACT_ATOMS: atom_id res chain seq x y z
N MET A 1 47.20 42.93 59.29
CA MET A 1 45.85 43.10 58.72
C MET A 1 45.97 44.04 57.51
N VAL A 2 46.23 43.50 56.31
CA VAL A 2 45.96 44.10 54.98
C VAL A 2 46.02 42.95 53.96
N PHE A 3 44.97 42.86 53.14
CA PHE A 3 44.69 41.85 52.11
C PHE A 3 45.70 41.83 50.95
N ARG A 4 46.00 40.64 50.43
CA ARG A 4 46.39 40.41 49.02
C ARG A 4 45.55 39.25 48.48
N PRO A 5 44.86 39.38 47.34
CA PRO A 5 44.05 38.32 46.77
C PRO A 5 44.93 37.40 45.93
N THR A 6 44.92 36.11 46.22
CA THR A 6 45.47 35.09 45.32
C THR A 6 44.34 34.62 44.43
N PHE A 7 44.40 35.04 43.17
CA PHE A 7 43.56 34.51 42.08
C PHE A 7 43.90 33.02 41.90
N LEU A 8 42.99 32.13 42.26
CA LEU A 8 43.05 30.72 41.89
C LEU A 8 42.13 30.51 40.69
N MET A 9 42.76 30.35 39.51
CA MET A 9 42.12 29.82 38.31
C MET A 9 41.55 28.43 38.63
N ALA A 10 40.23 28.31 38.69
CA ALA A 10 39.56 27.02 38.61
C ALA A 10 39.54 26.60 37.13
N LEU A 11 40.43 25.66 36.78
CA LEU A 11 40.43 24.97 35.50
C LEU A 11 39.16 24.11 35.44
N GLY A 12 38.27 24.43 34.50
CA GLY A 12 37.07 23.64 34.24
C GLY A 12 37.42 22.27 33.68
N LEU A 13 36.93 21.22 34.34
CA LEU A 13 36.70 19.92 33.71
C LEU A 13 35.26 19.92 33.19
N ALA A 14 35.08 20.51 32.01
CA ALA A 14 33.90 20.27 31.21
C ALA A 14 33.95 18.81 30.75
N LEU A 15 33.03 17.99 31.28
CA LEU A 15 32.73 16.69 30.69
C LEU A 15 32.37 16.93 29.22
N PRO A 16 32.96 16.20 28.26
CA PRO A 16 32.60 16.34 26.87
C PRO A 16 31.13 15.97 26.73
N GLY A 17 30.31 16.95 26.35
CA GLY A 17 28.94 16.71 25.94
C GLY A 17 28.97 15.72 24.79
N LEU A 18 28.31 14.58 25.00
CA LEU A 18 27.95 13.67 23.92
C LEU A 18 27.20 14.49 22.88
N GLN A 19 27.84 14.72 21.73
CA GLN A 19 27.16 15.23 20.54
C GLN A 19 26.04 14.24 20.22
N SER A 20 24.80 14.69 20.40
CA SER A 20 23.59 14.00 19.99
C SER A 20 23.57 13.94 18.46
N GLY A 21 24.22 12.93 17.88
CA GLY A 21 23.82 12.45 16.56
C GLY A 21 22.33 12.11 16.66
N GLU A 22 21.49 12.74 15.83
CA GLU A 22 20.04 12.64 15.91
C GLU A 22 19.61 11.17 15.85
N LEU A 23 19.30 10.61 17.01
CA LEU A 23 18.75 9.26 17.11
C LEU A 23 17.43 9.24 16.34
N SER A 24 17.17 8.20 15.56
CA SER A 24 15.89 8.07 14.87
C SER A 24 14.74 8.16 15.88
N PRO A 25 13.55 8.67 15.51
CA PRO A 25 12.40 8.72 16.40
C PRO A 25 12.05 7.37 17.04
N PHE A 26 12.30 6.26 16.33
CA PHE A 26 12.14 4.91 16.85
C PHE A 26 13.19 4.58 17.92
N THR A 27 14.48 4.86 17.66
CA THR A 27 15.56 4.64 18.63
C THR A 27 15.36 5.49 19.90
N GLN A 28 14.89 6.72 19.75
CA GLN A 28 14.52 7.57 20.88
C GLN A 28 13.38 6.96 21.70
N ALA A 29 12.32 6.47 21.03
CA ALA A 29 11.19 5.82 21.71
C ALA A 29 11.64 4.59 22.53
N LEU A 30 12.50 3.73 21.98
CA LEU A 30 13.07 2.60 22.72
C LEU A 30 13.87 3.06 23.95
N ALA A 31 14.74 4.06 23.78
CA ALA A 31 15.58 4.57 24.87
C ALA A 31 14.78 5.28 25.98
N PHE A 32 13.65 5.91 25.64
CA PHE A 32 12.74 6.48 26.63
C PHE A 32 11.91 5.41 27.33
N ALA A 33 11.45 4.39 26.61
CA ALA A 33 10.76 3.24 27.20
C ALA A 33 11.66 2.50 28.21
N GLU A 34 12.91 2.24 27.86
CA GLU A 34 13.88 1.59 28.76
C GLU A 34 14.09 2.43 30.03
N ARG A 35 14.36 3.74 29.90
CA ARG A 35 14.55 4.63 31.06
C ARG A 35 13.31 4.69 31.97
N ALA A 36 12.12 4.71 31.38
CA ALA A 36 10.88 4.72 32.15
C ALA A 36 10.67 3.40 32.91
N LEU A 37 11.05 2.26 32.32
CA LEU A 37 11.05 0.96 33.03
C LEU A 37 12.06 0.94 34.18
N GLU A 38 13.27 1.44 33.96
CA GLU A 38 14.31 1.54 34.99
C GLU A 38 13.89 2.45 36.16
N SER A 39 13.13 3.51 35.89
CA SER A 39 12.61 4.42 36.92
C SER A 39 11.29 3.98 37.54
N GLY A 40 10.68 2.87 37.10
CA GLY A 40 9.37 2.42 37.56
C GLY A 40 8.20 3.33 37.11
N ASP A 41 8.40 4.15 36.08
CA ASP A 41 7.33 4.97 35.49
C ASP A 41 6.49 4.11 34.53
N GLU A 42 5.48 3.46 35.09
CA GLU A 42 4.62 2.50 34.36
C GLU A 42 3.89 3.14 33.16
N LEU A 43 3.37 4.35 33.35
CA LEU A 43 2.61 5.06 32.32
C LEU A 43 3.53 5.61 31.22
N GLY A 44 4.69 6.15 31.61
CA GLY A 44 5.71 6.59 30.67
C GLY A 44 6.24 5.43 29.84
N ALA A 45 6.54 4.29 30.47
CA ALA A 45 7.03 3.09 29.79
C ALA A 45 6.02 2.62 28.72
N ARG A 46 4.75 2.43 29.10
CA ARG A 46 3.70 2.01 28.17
C ARG A 46 3.58 2.93 26.96
N LYS A 47 3.50 4.24 27.20
CA LYS A 47 3.36 5.26 26.14
C LYS A 47 4.52 5.19 25.13
N TRP A 48 5.75 5.04 25.61
CA TRP A 48 6.92 4.98 24.73
C TRP A 48 7.05 3.64 24.00
N ILE A 49 6.63 2.54 24.63
CA ILE A 49 6.53 1.22 23.98
C ILE A 49 5.51 1.25 22.84
N GLU A 50 4.33 1.81 23.07
CA GLU A 50 3.29 1.97 22.03
C GLU A 50 3.84 2.78 20.85
N ARG A 51 4.50 3.91 21.11
CA ARG A 51 5.16 4.72 20.08
C ARG A 51 6.25 3.99 19.30
N ALA A 52 6.99 3.09 19.95
CA ALA A 52 7.99 2.27 19.27
C ALA A 52 7.32 1.24 18.36
N LEU A 53 6.24 0.58 18.82
CA LEU A 53 5.49 -0.41 18.05
C LEU A 53 4.65 0.19 16.92
N GLU A 54 4.17 1.43 17.05
CA GLU A 54 3.56 2.18 15.95
C GLU A 54 4.53 2.39 14.79
N ARG A 55 5.80 2.66 15.10
CA ARG A 55 6.86 2.92 14.13
C ARG A 55 7.43 1.63 13.54
N ASP A 56 7.67 0.64 14.39
CA ASP A 56 8.10 -0.69 13.97
C ASP A 56 7.40 -1.78 14.81
N ARG A 57 6.28 -2.25 14.26
CA ARG A 57 5.49 -3.34 14.85
C ARG A 57 6.22 -4.69 14.86
N LYS A 58 7.29 -4.84 14.07
CA LYS A 58 8.09 -6.06 13.95
C LYS A 58 9.36 -6.02 14.82
N SER A 59 9.59 -4.94 15.57
CA SER A 59 10.74 -4.83 16.47
C SER A 59 10.67 -5.82 17.63
N THR A 60 11.53 -6.83 17.63
CA THR A 60 11.65 -7.77 18.75
C THR A 60 12.06 -7.05 20.04
N ALA A 61 12.86 -5.98 19.95
CA ALA A 61 13.27 -5.17 21.10
C ALA A 61 12.08 -4.42 21.73
N ALA A 62 11.18 -3.86 20.92
CA ALA A 62 9.98 -3.20 21.44
C ALA A 62 9.04 -4.18 22.14
N TRP A 63 8.94 -5.42 21.62
CA TRP A 63 8.16 -6.49 22.26
C TRP A 63 8.80 -7.02 23.55
N ASP A 64 10.13 -7.08 23.65
CA ASP A 64 10.81 -7.39 24.93
C ASP A 64 10.52 -6.32 26.00
N LEU A 65 10.57 -5.04 25.63
CA LEU A 65 10.20 -3.93 26.53
C LEU A 65 8.74 -4.05 26.99
N ARG A 66 7.82 -4.40 26.07
CA ARG A 66 6.41 -4.64 26.40
C ARG A 66 6.23 -5.80 27.37
N ALA A 67 6.97 -6.89 27.19
CA ALA A 67 6.96 -8.00 28.11
C ALA A 67 7.53 -7.62 29.50
N ARG A 68 8.63 -6.86 29.55
CA ARG A 68 9.21 -6.36 30.82
C ARG A 68 8.24 -5.42 31.54
N TRP A 69 7.59 -4.53 30.81
CA TRP A 69 6.53 -3.66 31.32
C TRP A 69 5.37 -4.48 31.92
N ALA A 70 4.86 -5.46 31.16
CA ALA A 70 3.75 -6.31 31.60
C ALA A 70 4.11 -7.09 32.87
N ALA A 71 5.35 -7.60 32.96
CA ALA A 71 5.85 -8.25 34.17
C ALA A 71 5.91 -7.30 35.38
N MET A 72 6.34 -6.05 35.18
CA MET A 72 6.43 -5.03 36.22
C MET A 72 5.05 -4.68 36.81
N VAL A 73 4.03 -4.52 35.96
CA VAL A 73 2.67 -4.16 36.39
C VAL A 73 1.83 -5.39 36.80
N GLY A 74 2.38 -6.60 36.69
CA GLY A 74 1.69 -7.84 37.02
C GLY A 74 0.63 -8.29 36.00
N ASP A 75 0.64 -7.74 34.78
CA ASP A 75 -0.27 -8.14 33.70
C ASP A 75 0.25 -9.41 33.02
N ARG A 76 -0.22 -10.56 33.52
CA ARG A 76 0.22 -11.87 33.04
C ARG A 76 -0.21 -12.15 31.60
N ASP A 77 -1.41 -11.73 31.21
CA ASP A 77 -1.95 -12.03 29.89
C ASP A 77 -1.17 -11.25 28.81
N GLU A 78 -0.90 -9.98 29.08
CA GLU A 78 -0.07 -9.14 28.21
C GLU A 78 1.38 -9.64 28.16
N LEU A 79 1.94 -10.11 29.28
CA LEU A 79 3.28 -10.70 29.31
C LEU A 79 3.37 -11.94 28.42
N VAL A 80 2.41 -12.86 28.54
CA VAL A 80 2.36 -14.08 27.70
C VAL A 80 2.19 -13.69 26.23
N TYR A 81 1.27 -12.78 25.93
CA TYR A 81 1.05 -12.28 24.57
C TYR A 81 2.32 -11.67 23.96
N ALA A 82 2.98 -10.75 24.67
CA ALA A 82 4.18 -10.07 24.20
C ALA A 82 5.33 -11.06 23.94
N ARG A 83 5.51 -12.08 24.78
CA ARG A 83 6.53 -13.12 24.59
C ARG A 83 6.24 -14.04 23.41
N HIS A 84 4.98 -14.38 23.16
CA HIS A 84 4.58 -15.09 21.93
C HIS A 84 4.88 -14.26 20.68
N ARG A 85 4.55 -12.96 20.69
CA ARG A 85 4.83 -12.04 19.57
C ARG A 85 6.34 -11.87 19.33
N GLU A 86 7.12 -11.65 20.38
CA GLU A 86 8.58 -11.54 20.29
C GLU A 86 9.20 -12.80 19.68
N TYR A 87 8.81 -13.98 20.17
CA TYR A 87 9.31 -15.26 19.66
C TYR A 87 8.95 -15.47 18.19
N GLY A 88 7.68 -15.27 17.82
CA GLY A 88 7.22 -15.42 16.44
C GLY A 88 7.97 -14.51 15.47
N LEU A 89 8.11 -13.22 15.84
CA LEU A 89 8.89 -12.25 15.05
C LEU A 89 10.36 -12.64 14.92
N ALA A 90 10.98 -13.12 16.00
CA ALA A 90 12.36 -13.58 15.97
C ALA A 90 12.55 -14.77 15.02
N VAL A 91 11.58 -15.71 14.98
CA VAL A 91 11.58 -16.83 14.03
C VAL A 91 11.46 -16.32 12.60
N GLY A 92 10.46 -15.47 12.32
CA GLY A 92 10.24 -14.90 10.98
C GLY A 92 11.42 -14.05 10.48
N GLN A 93 12.15 -13.39 11.38
CA GLN A 93 13.39 -12.65 11.07
C GLN A 93 14.62 -13.55 10.89
N GLY A 94 14.51 -14.86 11.08
CA GLY A 94 15.64 -15.79 10.94
C GLY A 94 16.74 -15.57 11.98
N ARG A 95 16.40 -15.19 13.22
CA ARG A 95 17.37 -15.01 14.31
C ARG A 95 18.17 -16.28 14.57
N LYS A 96 19.34 -16.13 15.20
CA LYS A 96 20.24 -17.27 15.47
C LYS A 96 19.53 -18.31 16.32
N ARG A 97 19.79 -19.59 16.04
CA ARG A 97 19.19 -20.73 16.76
C ARG A 97 19.37 -20.66 18.28
N SER A 98 20.49 -20.13 18.76
CA SER A 98 20.75 -19.93 20.20
C SER A 98 19.81 -18.88 20.82
N GLU A 99 19.57 -17.77 20.12
CA GLU A 99 18.65 -16.71 20.57
C GLU A 99 17.21 -17.21 20.58
N LEU A 100 16.79 -17.91 19.52
CA LEU A 100 15.47 -18.54 19.44
C LEU A 100 15.25 -19.56 20.57
N LYS A 101 16.28 -20.34 20.91
CA LYS A 101 16.21 -21.28 22.02
C LYS A 101 15.98 -20.56 23.35
N ALA A 102 16.74 -19.50 23.63
CA ALA A 102 16.58 -18.72 24.86
C ALA A 102 15.21 -18.04 24.96
N LEU A 103 14.70 -17.48 23.85
CA LEU A 103 13.34 -16.92 23.78
C LEU A 103 12.27 -17.97 24.07
N ARG A 104 12.42 -19.15 23.45
CA ARG A 104 11.50 -20.27 23.66
C ARG A 104 11.49 -20.75 25.10
N GLU A 105 12.67 -20.87 25.73
CA GLU A 105 12.76 -21.30 27.13
C GLU A 105 12.03 -20.32 28.06
N ARG A 106 12.27 -19.01 27.90
CA ARG A 106 11.54 -17.97 28.65
C ARG A 106 10.02 -18.03 28.44
N LEU A 107 9.58 -18.27 27.20
CA LEU A 107 8.16 -18.41 26.89
C LEU A 107 7.55 -19.65 27.57
N LEU A 108 8.24 -20.80 27.54
CA LEU A 108 7.75 -22.05 28.12
C LEU A 108 7.69 -22.03 29.65
N GLU A 109 8.54 -21.24 30.30
CA GLU A 109 8.45 -20.99 31.74
C GLU A 109 7.15 -20.25 32.12
N LEU A 110 6.70 -19.33 31.26
CA LEU A 110 5.49 -18.53 31.47
C LEU A 110 4.21 -19.25 31.04
N ASP A 111 4.29 -19.93 29.89
CA ASP A 111 3.21 -20.68 29.24
C ASP A 111 3.69 -22.08 28.81
N PRO A 112 3.52 -23.09 29.69
CA PRO A 112 3.91 -24.46 29.38
C PRO A 112 3.14 -25.07 28.19
N ILE A 113 1.93 -24.58 27.90
CA ILE A 113 1.07 -25.08 26.81
C ILE A 113 1.60 -24.59 25.45
N ALA A 114 2.37 -23.51 25.41
CA ALA A 114 3.05 -23.03 24.20
C ALA A 114 3.89 -24.14 23.53
N LYS A 115 4.39 -25.13 24.29
CA LYS A 115 5.10 -26.29 23.73
C LYS A 115 4.27 -27.00 22.67
N ASP A 116 3.00 -27.24 22.96
CA ASP A 116 2.08 -27.95 22.07
C ASP A 116 1.68 -27.07 20.90
N LEU A 117 1.39 -25.78 21.14
CA LEU A 117 1.09 -24.80 20.09
C LEU A 117 2.23 -24.70 19.06
N LEU A 118 3.45 -24.44 19.53
CA LEU A 118 4.64 -24.34 18.68
C LEU A 118 4.95 -25.67 17.97
N GLY A 119 4.71 -26.80 18.66
CA GLY A 119 4.85 -28.13 18.07
C GLY A 119 3.80 -28.42 16.99
N MET A 120 2.57 -27.92 17.15
CA MET A 120 1.53 -28.01 16.13
C MET A 120 1.90 -27.19 14.91
N ALA A 121 2.26 -25.91 15.08
CA ALA A 121 2.67 -25.04 13.97
C ALA A 121 3.79 -25.70 13.14
N ALA A 122 4.89 -26.10 13.78
CA ALA A 122 6.01 -26.74 13.09
C ALA A 122 5.63 -28.02 12.31
N ARG A 123 4.70 -28.83 12.83
CA ARG A 123 4.25 -30.07 12.17
C ARG A 123 3.27 -29.81 11.03
N PHE A 124 2.29 -28.93 11.25
CA PHE A 124 1.22 -28.68 10.28
C PHE A 124 1.69 -27.80 9.14
N VAL A 125 2.48 -26.75 9.39
CA VAL A 125 3.04 -25.90 8.32
C VAL A 125 3.81 -26.75 7.31
N LYS A 126 4.71 -27.63 7.78
CA LYS A 126 5.47 -28.56 6.93
C LYS A 126 4.59 -29.50 6.09
N LYS A 127 3.38 -29.84 6.54
CA LYS A 127 2.42 -30.68 5.81
C LYS A 127 1.54 -29.88 4.86
N LEU A 128 1.19 -28.64 5.22
CA LEU A 128 0.31 -27.78 4.44
C LEU A 128 1.03 -27.14 3.25
N GLN A 129 2.30 -26.74 3.40
CA GLN A 129 3.10 -26.18 2.32
C GLN A 129 3.06 -27.01 1.01
N PRO A 130 3.35 -28.33 1.01
CA PRO A 130 3.28 -29.12 -0.23
C PRO A 130 1.85 -29.29 -0.77
N ILE A 131 0.81 -29.19 0.08
CA ILE A 131 -0.59 -29.23 -0.37
C ILE A 131 -0.93 -27.92 -1.09
N ALA A 132 -0.53 -26.77 -0.54
CA ALA A 132 -0.72 -25.47 -1.18
C ALA A 132 -0.03 -25.43 -2.55
N GLY A 133 1.24 -25.84 -2.61
CA GLY A 133 1.99 -25.90 -3.86
C GLY A 133 1.37 -26.84 -4.90
N ARG A 134 0.78 -27.97 -4.48
CA ARG A 134 0.03 -28.85 -5.39
C ARG A 134 -1.22 -28.18 -5.95
N TYR A 135 -2.00 -27.48 -5.11
CA TYR A 135 -3.16 -26.76 -5.61
C TYR A 135 -2.80 -25.65 -6.60
N GLU A 136 -1.67 -24.96 -6.38
CA GLU A 136 -1.16 -23.98 -7.35
C GLU A 136 -0.81 -24.66 -8.69
N GLN A 137 -0.07 -25.78 -8.65
CA GLN A 137 0.30 -26.55 -9.86
C GLN A 137 -0.91 -27.12 -10.61
N GLU A 138 -1.98 -27.47 -9.89
CA GLU A 138 -3.25 -27.95 -10.46
C GLU A 138 -4.15 -26.81 -11.00
N GLY A 139 -3.73 -25.56 -10.91
CA GLY A 139 -4.54 -24.41 -11.35
C GLY A 139 -5.76 -24.17 -10.44
N ARG A 140 -5.61 -24.41 -9.13
CA ARG A 140 -6.68 -24.27 -8.12
C ARG A 140 -6.36 -23.12 -7.13
N PRO A 141 -6.36 -21.86 -7.60
CA PRO A 141 -5.82 -20.73 -6.84
C PRO A 141 -6.55 -20.49 -5.51
N HIS A 142 -7.89 -20.61 -5.47
CA HIS A 142 -8.64 -20.48 -4.21
C HIS A 142 -8.27 -21.54 -3.17
N ALA A 143 -7.99 -22.76 -3.61
CA ALA A 143 -7.61 -23.85 -2.71
C ALA A 143 -6.20 -23.61 -2.17
N ALA A 144 -5.27 -23.16 -3.02
CA ALA A 144 -3.93 -22.77 -2.62
C ALA A 144 -3.94 -21.62 -1.60
N ILE A 145 -4.63 -20.51 -1.90
CA ILE A 145 -4.77 -19.36 -0.98
C ILE A 145 -5.37 -19.79 0.36
N ARG A 146 -6.42 -20.63 0.34
CA ARG A 146 -7.04 -21.13 1.57
C ARG A 146 -6.05 -21.89 2.45
N VAL A 147 -5.20 -22.73 1.86
CA VAL A 147 -4.18 -23.47 2.62
C VAL A 147 -3.10 -22.52 3.14
N HIS A 148 -2.65 -21.54 2.34
CA HIS A 148 -1.71 -20.53 2.82
C HIS A 148 -2.28 -19.68 3.97
N LYS A 149 -3.58 -19.34 3.95
CA LYS A 149 -4.24 -18.69 5.09
C LYS A 149 -4.28 -19.57 6.34
N GLN A 150 -4.42 -20.89 6.19
CA GLN A 150 -4.31 -21.83 7.31
C GLN A 150 -2.87 -21.90 7.85
N ILE A 151 -1.86 -21.80 6.98
CA ILE A 151 -0.47 -21.66 7.40
C ILE A 151 -0.29 -20.38 8.19
N LEU A 152 -0.75 -19.23 7.70
CA LEU A 152 -0.65 -17.93 8.40
C LEU A 152 -1.43 -17.88 9.71
N ALA A 153 -2.50 -18.67 9.85
CA ALA A 153 -3.22 -18.80 11.12
C ALA A 153 -2.38 -19.56 12.19
N LEU A 154 -1.47 -20.43 11.76
CA LEU A 154 -0.57 -21.20 12.64
C LEU A 154 0.78 -20.52 12.84
N ASP A 155 1.29 -19.86 11.79
CA ASP A 155 2.53 -19.10 11.76
C ASP A 155 2.32 -17.77 11.02
N PRO A 156 1.86 -16.71 11.73
CA PRO A 156 1.56 -15.41 11.12
C PRO A 156 2.77 -14.72 10.48
N GLU A 157 3.99 -15.16 10.78
CA GLU A 157 5.23 -14.57 10.25
C GLU A 157 5.80 -15.37 9.06
N ASP A 158 5.05 -16.36 8.53
CA ASP A 158 5.42 -17.16 7.34
C ASP A 158 5.38 -16.29 6.07
N THR A 159 6.51 -15.64 5.78
CA THR A 159 6.65 -14.73 4.62
C THR A 159 6.46 -15.42 3.28
N GLU A 160 6.74 -16.73 3.18
CA GLU A 160 6.57 -17.51 1.96
C GLU A 160 5.08 -17.64 1.60
N SER A 161 4.23 -17.98 2.57
CA SER A 161 2.78 -18.08 2.36
C SER A 161 2.14 -16.74 2.11
N GLN A 162 2.59 -15.67 2.76
CA GLN A 162 2.11 -14.32 2.46
C GLN A 162 2.46 -13.94 1.01
N ALA A 163 3.71 -14.14 0.59
CA ALA A 163 4.13 -13.84 -0.77
C ALA A 163 3.41 -14.71 -1.82
N ALA A 164 3.09 -15.96 -1.48
CA ALA A 164 2.31 -16.84 -2.35
C ALA A 164 0.86 -16.35 -2.50
N ILE A 165 0.20 -15.93 -1.41
CA ILE A 165 -1.14 -15.32 -1.48
C ILE A 165 -1.11 -14.07 -2.34
N ASP A 166 -0.18 -13.15 -2.08
CA ASP A 166 -0.06 -11.90 -2.82
C ASP A 166 0.15 -12.16 -4.33
N ARG A 167 1.00 -13.14 -4.68
CA ARG A 167 1.25 -13.56 -6.07
C ARG A 167 -0.01 -14.14 -6.73
N ILE A 168 -0.65 -15.11 -6.09
CA ILE A 168 -1.81 -15.82 -6.66
C ILE A 168 -2.99 -14.85 -6.78
N ALA A 169 -3.23 -14.01 -5.77
CA ALA A 169 -4.36 -13.09 -5.77
C ALA A 169 -4.20 -11.95 -6.79
N ALA A 170 -2.97 -11.62 -7.20
CA ALA A 170 -2.69 -10.62 -8.24
C ALA A 170 -3.04 -11.09 -9.67
N GLU A 171 -3.42 -12.36 -9.87
CA GLU A 171 -3.89 -12.83 -11.18
C GLU A 171 -5.18 -12.10 -11.60
N PRO A 172 -5.39 -11.86 -12.91
CA PRO A 172 -6.53 -11.09 -13.43
C PRO A 172 -7.84 -11.91 -13.44
N ASP A 173 -8.27 -12.38 -12.28
CA ASP A 173 -9.51 -13.10 -12.01
C ASP A 173 -10.34 -12.34 -10.95
N PRO A 174 -11.61 -11.98 -11.24
CA PRO A 174 -12.45 -11.26 -10.28
C PRO A 174 -12.65 -12.00 -8.96
N SER A 175 -12.66 -13.33 -8.99
CA SER A 175 -12.89 -14.16 -7.81
C SER A 175 -11.72 -14.16 -6.82
N LEU A 176 -10.52 -13.77 -7.28
CA LEU A 176 -9.30 -13.67 -6.47
C LEU A 176 -9.08 -12.28 -5.88
N ALA A 177 -9.77 -11.27 -6.41
CA ALA A 177 -9.56 -9.87 -6.05
C ALA A 177 -9.79 -9.56 -4.56
N GLY A 178 -10.65 -10.32 -3.88
CA GLY A 178 -10.90 -10.15 -2.44
C GLY A 178 -9.68 -10.43 -1.56
N ASP A 179 -8.71 -11.19 -2.09
CA ASP A 179 -7.46 -11.54 -1.41
C ASP A 179 -6.25 -10.77 -1.93
N ALA A 180 -6.46 -9.91 -2.93
CA ALA A 180 -5.39 -9.16 -3.56
C ALA A 180 -5.07 -7.91 -2.78
N LYS A 181 -3.77 -7.65 -2.59
CA LYS A 181 -3.30 -6.36 -2.10
C LYS A 181 -3.37 -5.34 -3.24
N PRO A 182 -4.09 -4.21 -3.07
CA PRO A 182 -4.03 -3.14 -4.04
C PRO A 182 -2.60 -2.70 -4.29
N LYS A 183 -2.26 -2.44 -5.54
CA LYS A 183 -0.95 -1.88 -5.91
C LYS A 183 -0.77 -0.54 -5.19
N ASP A 184 0.29 -0.43 -4.40
CA ASP A 184 0.68 0.84 -3.80
C ASP A 184 1.35 1.70 -4.88
N LEU A 185 0.61 2.67 -5.39
CA LEU A 185 1.07 3.56 -6.45
C LEU A 185 1.98 4.69 -5.94
N PHE A 186 2.13 4.82 -4.62
CA PHE A 186 2.84 5.93 -3.97
C PHE A 186 3.99 5.47 -3.07
N ALA A 187 4.35 4.19 -3.13
CA ALA A 187 5.38 3.58 -2.26
C ALA A 187 6.73 4.34 -2.28
N ASP A 188 7.04 5.03 -3.39
CA ASP A 188 8.31 5.74 -3.61
C ASP A 188 8.22 7.27 -3.38
N VAL A 189 7.08 7.79 -2.93
CA VAL A 189 6.88 9.25 -2.72
C VAL A 189 6.35 9.55 -1.32
N SER A 190 6.83 10.64 -0.71
CA SER A 190 6.31 11.10 0.59
C SER A 190 5.15 12.08 0.42
N GLU A 191 4.35 12.27 1.48
CA GLU A 191 3.28 13.27 1.47
C GLU A 191 3.80 14.70 1.28
N GLU A 192 4.98 15.02 1.85
CA GLU A 192 5.61 16.32 1.68
C GLU A 192 5.99 16.56 0.22
N TRP A 193 6.56 15.54 -0.43
CA TRP A 193 6.91 15.62 -1.85
C TRP A 193 5.66 15.83 -2.71
N ILE A 194 4.58 15.11 -2.44
CA ILE A 194 3.29 15.27 -3.16
C ILE A 194 2.79 16.72 -3.02
N ARG A 195 2.83 17.29 -1.81
CA ARG A 195 2.40 18.69 -1.58
C ARG A 195 3.27 19.72 -2.30
N GLU A 196 4.56 19.46 -2.46
CA GLU A 196 5.46 20.33 -3.23
C GLU A 196 5.17 20.22 -4.72
N HIS A 197 5.04 19.00 -5.23
CA HIS A 197 4.66 18.73 -6.62
C HIS A 197 3.32 19.38 -6.99
N ASP A 198 2.30 19.24 -6.13
CA ASP A 198 0.97 19.80 -6.38
C ASP A 198 0.98 21.33 -6.44
N LYS A 199 1.88 22.00 -5.71
CA LYS A 199 2.05 23.46 -5.78
C LYS A 199 2.76 23.90 -7.06
N GLU A 200 3.71 23.11 -7.54
CA GLU A 200 4.44 23.41 -8.77
C GLU A 200 3.57 23.23 -10.02
N HIS A 201 2.53 22.41 -9.94
CA HIS A 201 1.67 22.03 -11.05
C HIS A 201 0.20 22.42 -10.83
N ASP A 202 -0.07 23.53 -10.13
CA ASP A 202 -1.42 23.94 -9.70
C ASP A 202 -2.27 24.65 -10.76
N THR A 203 -1.69 24.93 -11.93
CA THR A 203 -2.38 25.52 -13.09
C THR A 203 -2.15 24.72 -14.36
N TRP A 204 -3.09 24.83 -15.31
CA TRP A 204 -2.98 24.15 -16.61
C TRP A 204 -1.70 24.49 -17.39
N GLY A 205 -1.20 25.72 -17.27
CA GLY A 205 0.02 26.18 -17.94
C GLY A 205 1.23 25.36 -17.52
N ASP A 206 1.31 25.06 -16.23
CA ASP A 206 2.37 24.29 -15.60
C ASP A 206 1.92 22.86 -15.25
N ARG A 207 0.85 22.33 -15.87
CA ARG A 207 0.28 21.02 -15.53
C ARG A 207 1.30 19.88 -15.50
N ALA A 208 1.09 18.93 -14.59
CA ALA A 208 1.90 17.74 -14.48
C ALA A 208 1.68 16.81 -15.69
N LYS A 209 2.70 15.99 -16.00
CA LYS A 209 2.70 15.07 -17.15
C LYS A 209 3.19 13.69 -16.77
N LEU A 210 2.47 12.66 -17.19
CA LEU A 210 2.86 11.25 -17.07
C LEU A 210 2.74 10.55 -18.42
N THR A 211 3.83 9.95 -18.90
CA THR A 211 3.82 9.17 -20.15
C THR A 211 3.84 7.68 -19.84
N ARG A 212 2.86 6.94 -20.37
CA ARG A 212 2.75 5.49 -20.29
C ARG A 212 2.64 4.87 -21.69
N GLU A 213 2.36 3.57 -21.76
CA GLU A 213 2.37 2.84 -23.02
C GLU A 213 1.26 3.31 -23.96
N ASN A 214 0.03 3.46 -23.46
CA ASN A 214 -1.15 3.78 -24.25
C ASN A 214 -1.64 5.21 -24.06
N TYR A 215 -1.18 5.90 -23.01
CA TYR A 215 -1.60 7.26 -22.71
C TYR A 215 -0.47 8.22 -22.37
N VAL A 216 -0.71 9.50 -22.63
CA VAL A 216 0.02 10.62 -22.00
C VAL A 216 -0.97 11.42 -21.16
N THR A 217 -0.86 11.33 -19.85
CA THR A 217 -1.75 12.03 -18.91
C THR A 217 -1.19 13.40 -18.59
N TYR A 218 -2.06 14.42 -18.68
CA TYR A 218 -1.81 15.79 -18.25
C TYR A 218 -2.87 16.20 -17.23
N THR A 219 -2.46 16.81 -16.12
CA THR A 219 -3.40 17.32 -15.12
C THR A 219 -2.78 18.39 -14.23
N ASP A 220 -3.60 19.33 -13.80
CA ASP A 220 -3.31 20.29 -12.72
C ASP A 220 -4.13 20.01 -11.45
N ALA A 221 -4.79 18.85 -11.39
CA ALA A 221 -5.62 18.40 -10.27
C ALA A 221 -4.83 17.67 -9.16
N GLY A 222 -3.49 17.68 -9.25
CA GLY A 222 -2.58 17.05 -8.31
C GLY A 222 -2.03 15.68 -8.74
N TYR A 223 -0.95 15.27 -8.07
CA TYR A 223 -0.17 14.07 -8.37
C TYR A 223 -0.96 12.77 -8.18
N GLU A 224 -1.82 12.72 -7.17
CA GLU A 224 -2.66 11.55 -6.91
C GLU A 224 -3.58 11.24 -8.10
N VAL A 225 -4.21 12.28 -8.66
CA VAL A 225 -5.05 12.18 -9.85
C VAL A 225 -4.21 11.72 -11.05
N LEU A 226 -3.04 12.32 -11.26
CA LEU A 226 -2.13 11.98 -12.36
C LEU A 226 -1.78 10.49 -12.38
N ILE A 227 -1.32 9.96 -11.24
CA ILE A 227 -0.82 8.58 -11.14
C ILE A 227 -1.98 7.59 -11.19
N ARG A 228 -3.05 7.81 -10.43
CA ARG A 228 -4.18 6.87 -10.37
C ARG A 228 -4.94 6.81 -11.67
N ALA A 229 -5.22 7.96 -12.30
CA ALA A 229 -5.90 7.97 -13.60
C ALA A 229 -5.03 7.32 -14.67
N GLY A 230 -3.73 7.63 -14.70
CA GLY A 230 -2.79 6.99 -15.62
C GLY A 230 -2.75 5.47 -15.48
N GLU A 231 -2.70 4.94 -14.26
CA GLU A 231 -2.73 3.48 -14.03
C GLU A 231 -4.09 2.86 -14.41
N ALA A 232 -5.20 3.46 -13.97
CA ALA A 232 -6.54 2.99 -14.26
C ALA A 232 -6.82 2.91 -15.76
N MET A 233 -6.37 3.92 -16.53
CA MET A 233 -6.56 3.97 -17.97
C MET A 233 -5.73 2.93 -18.71
N GLU A 234 -4.51 2.61 -18.26
CA GLU A 234 -3.75 1.49 -18.84
C GLU A 234 -4.46 0.14 -18.62
N GLN A 235 -5.00 -0.09 -17.42
CA GLN A 235 -5.77 -1.30 -17.11
C GLN A 235 -7.04 -1.38 -17.95
N MET A 236 -7.74 -0.25 -18.13
CA MET A 236 -8.94 -0.18 -18.94
C MET A 236 -8.63 -0.38 -20.43
N ASN A 237 -7.53 0.16 -20.94
CA ASN A 237 -7.08 -0.07 -22.32
C ASN A 237 -6.76 -1.54 -22.59
N ALA A 238 -6.04 -2.20 -21.67
CA ALA A 238 -5.79 -3.64 -21.76
C ALA A 238 -7.10 -4.45 -21.76
N PHE A 239 -8.11 -3.99 -21.02
CA PHE A 239 -9.45 -4.57 -21.07
C PHE A 239 -10.16 -4.31 -22.40
N TYR A 240 -10.20 -3.08 -22.91
CA TYR A 240 -10.83 -2.77 -24.20
C TYR A 240 -10.25 -3.59 -25.34
N ARG A 241 -8.91 -3.71 -25.42
CA ARG A 241 -8.26 -4.53 -26.45
C ARG A 241 -8.76 -5.97 -26.46
N ARG A 242 -8.93 -6.57 -25.27
CA ARG A 242 -9.47 -7.93 -25.12
C ARG A 242 -10.95 -7.98 -25.46
N PHE A 243 -11.75 -7.05 -24.96
CA PHE A 243 -13.20 -7.00 -25.16
C PHE A 243 -13.56 -6.83 -26.65
N PHE A 244 -12.96 -5.83 -27.31
CA PHE A 244 -13.19 -5.53 -28.73
C PHE A 244 -12.39 -6.43 -29.67
N LYS A 245 -11.48 -7.27 -29.14
CA LYS A 245 -10.54 -8.08 -29.93
C LYS A 245 -9.80 -7.22 -30.96
N TYR A 246 -9.28 -6.07 -30.53
CA TYR A 246 -8.60 -5.11 -31.39
C TYR A 246 -7.24 -4.72 -30.81
N GLY A 247 -6.20 -4.75 -31.64
CA GLY A 247 -4.84 -4.48 -31.19
C GLY A 247 -4.32 -5.52 -30.19
N THR A 248 -4.77 -6.77 -30.32
CA THR A 248 -4.19 -7.94 -29.67
C THR A 248 -3.22 -8.65 -30.62
N LYS A 249 -2.50 -9.66 -30.14
CA LYS A 249 -1.62 -10.47 -30.99
C LYS A 249 -2.40 -11.25 -32.05
N GLU A 250 -3.62 -11.69 -31.75
CA GLU A 250 -4.46 -12.44 -32.70
C GLU A 250 -5.13 -11.52 -33.73
N TYR A 251 -5.47 -10.28 -33.37
CA TYR A 251 -6.20 -9.35 -34.22
C TYR A 251 -5.36 -8.10 -34.53
N ARG A 252 -4.83 -8.07 -35.76
CA ARG A 252 -3.97 -6.98 -36.25
C ARG A 252 -4.77 -5.68 -36.38
N GLY A 253 -4.44 -4.72 -35.53
CA GLY A 253 -4.88 -3.32 -35.58
C GLY A 253 -3.97 -2.49 -34.68
N SER A 254 -3.53 -1.31 -35.12
CA SER A 254 -2.74 -0.42 -34.28
C SER A 254 -3.69 0.49 -33.50
N VAL A 255 -3.61 0.47 -32.18
CA VAL A 255 -4.25 1.48 -31.35
C VAL A 255 -3.21 2.53 -31.04
N SER A 256 -3.42 3.75 -31.53
CA SER A 256 -2.51 4.87 -31.27
C SER A 256 -2.56 5.27 -29.80
N ARG A 257 -1.40 5.66 -29.26
CA ARG A 257 -1.33 6.38 -28.00
C ARG A 257 -2.08 7.70 -28.12
N ILE A 258 -2.93 8.02 -27.16
CA ILE A 258 -3.68 9.27 -27.10
C ILE A 258 -3.38 10.02 -25.80
N GLU A 259 -3.80 11.28 -25.73
CA GLU A 259 -3.61 12.11 -24.54
C GLU A 259 -4.83 12.00 -23.60
N LEU A 260 -4.59 12.15 -22.30
CA LEU A 260 -5.62 12.31 -21.28
C LEU A 260 -5.45 13.70 -20.67
N TRP A 261 -6.42 14.57 -20.83
CA TRP A 261 -6.42 15.91 -20.26
C TRP A 261 -7.43 15.93 -19.13
N ILE A 262 -6.94 16.03 -17.89
CA ILE A 262 -7.76 16.00 -16.69
C ILE A 262 -7.62 17.34 -15.99
N PHE A 263 -8.62 18.20 -16.14
CA PHE A 263 -8.64 19.53 -15.52
C PHE A 263 -9.05 19.43 -14.05
N LYS A 264 -8.55 20.33 -13.20
CA LYS A 264 -8.92 20.35 -11.77
C LYS A 264 -10.41 20.60 -11.50
N ASN A 265 -11.13 21.28 -12.39
CA ASN A 265 -12.55 21.57 -12.23
C ASN A 265 -13.27 21.82 -13.57
N ARG A 266 -14.59 21.95 -13.49
CA ARG A 266 -15.47 22.11 -14.66
C ARG A 266 -15.24 23.41 -15.41
N ASP A 267 -15.03 24.52 -14.70
CA ASP A 267 -14.86 25.83 -15.33
C ASP A 267 -13.61 25.84 -16.21
N GLU A 268 -12.52 25.26 -15.69
CA GLU A 268 -11.28 25.11 -16.45
C GLU A 268 -11.44 24.17 -17.66
N TYR A 269 -12.18 23.07 -17.50
CA TYR A 269 -12.52 22.19 -18.63
C TYR A 269 -13.28 22.95 -19.73
N LEU A 270 -14.27 23.75 -19.38
CA LEU A 270 -15.05 24.53 -20.35
C LEU A 270 -14.22 25.62 -21.03
N GLU A 271 -13.30 26.24 -20.30
CA GLU A 271 -12.44 27.31 -20.81
C GLU A 271 -11.30 26.80 -21.69
N LEU A 272 -10.61 25.74 -21.24
CA LEU A 272 -9.34 25.26 -21.83
C LEU A 272 -9.48 23.98 -22.64
N GLY A 273 -10.60 23.27 -22.51
CA GLY A 273 -10.92 22.10 -23.32
C GLY A 273 -11.04 22.44 -24.80
N SER A 274 -10.95 21.42 -25.65
CA SER A 274 -11.09 21.56 -27.11
C SER A 274 -12.55 21.77 -27.53
N SER A 275 -13.12 22.91 -27.15
CA SER A 275 -14.52 23.30 -27.40
C SER A 275 -15.56 22.30 -26.87
N PRO A 276 -15.52 21.95 -25.58
CA PRO A 276 -16.49 21.02 -25.00
C PRO A 276 -17.90 21.60 -25.01
N ALA A 277 -18.90 20.72 -25.09
CA ALA A 277 -20.28 21.12 -24.89
C ALA A 277 -20.54 21.39 -23.40
N GLU A 278 -21.30 22.43 -23.08
CA GLU A 278 -21.58 22.80 -21.68
C GLU A 278 -22.20 21.67 -20.85
N TRP A 279 -23.00 20.81 -21.47
CA TRP A 279 -23.66 19.70 -20.77
C TRP A 279 -22.78 18.46 -20.63
N SER A 280 -21.59 18.41 -21.23
CA SER A 280 -20.72 17.24 -21.21
C SER A 280 -19.78 17.25 -19.99
N ALA A 281 -19.57 16.07 -19.41
CA ALA A 281 -18.58 15.84 -18.35
C ALA A 281 -17.19 15.49 -18.91
N GLY A 282 -17.13 15.13 -20.19
CA GLY A 282 -15.91 14.81 -20.90
C GLY A 282 -16.14 14.68 -22.41
N GLN A 283 -15.06 14.55 -23.16
CA GLN A 283 -15.12 14.33 -24.60
C GLN A 283 -13.91 13.56 -25.13
N PHE A 284 -14.14 12.72 -26.13
CA PHE A 284 -13.11 12.17 -27.00
C PHE A 284 -12.98 12.96 -28.31
N THR A 285 -11.78 13.48 -28.57
CA THR A 285 -11.50 14.35 -29.73
C THR A 285 -10.86 13.62 -30.92
N GLY A 286 -10.69 12.29 -30.82
CA GLY A 286 -9.90 11.50 -31.77
C GLY A 286 -8.42 11.40 -31.41
N GLY A 287 -7.85 12.42 -30.76
CA GLY A 287 -6.45 12.45 -30.30
C GLY A 287 -6.27 12.54 -28.78
N SER A 288 -7.34 12.89 -28.07
CA SER A 288 -7.33 13.00 -26.61
C SER A 288 -8.69 12.63 -26.01
N VAL A 289 -8.67 12.15 -24.78
CA VAL A 289 -9.82 12.18 -23.87
C VAL A 289 -9.65 13.36 -22.93
N GLN A 290 -10.70 14.16 -22.76
CA GLN A 290 -10.67 15.37 -21.93
C GLN A 290 -11.80 15.30 -20.90
N THR A 291 -11.53 15.61 -19.64
CA THR A 291 -12.52 15.63 -18.55
C THR A 291 -11.98 16.45 -17.36
N TYR A 292 -12.73 16.51 -16.26
CA TYR A 292 -12.33 17.22 -15.05
C TYR A 292 -12.66 16.45 -13.77
N VAL A 293 -12.04 16.86 -12.66
CA VAL A 293 -12.42 16.39 -11.32
C VAL A 293 -13.69 17.12 -10.87
N GLY A 294 -14.83 16.45 -10.97
CA GLY A 294 -16.13 16.99 -10.55
C GLY A 294 -16.48 16.70 -9.09
N ASP A 295 -17.70 17.09 -8.68
CA ASP A 295 -18.21 16.90 -7.31
C ASP A 295 -18.29 15.42 -6.89
N GLY A 296 -18.42 14.50 -7.85
CA GLY A 296 -18.35 13.05 -7.63
C GLY A 296 -16.94 12.51 -7.40
N GLY A 297 -15.93 13.38 -7.38
CA GLY A 297 -14.54 13.06 -7.11
C GLY A 297 -13.90 12.12 -8.14
N PHE A 298 -12.92 11.35 -7.69
CA PHE A 298 -12.11 10.49 -8.55
C PHE A 298 -12.94 9.39 -9.24
N GLU A 299 -13.92 8.79 -8.55
CA GLU A 299 -14.74 7.70 -9.11
C GLU A 299 -15.56 8.18 -10.32
N SER A 300 -16.29 9.29 -10.17
CA SER A 300 -17.08 9.88 -11.25
C SER A 300 -16.20 10.28 -12.44
N MET A 301 -15.07 10.95 -12.17
CA MET A 301 -14.09 11.29 -13.22
C MET A 301 -13.58 10.05 -13.95
N THR A 302 -13.25 8.95 -13.25
CA THR A 302 -12.82 7.71 -13.91
C THR A 302 -13.92 7.07 -14.76
N GLY A 303 -15.18 7.12 -14.32
CA GLY A 303 -16.32 6.67 -15.13
C GLY A 303 -16.40 7.43 -16.45
N THR A 304 -16.27 8.77 -16.41
CA THR A 304 -16.20 9.60 -17.61
C THR A 304 -14.99 9.26 -18.48
N LEU A 305 -13.79 9.09 -17.90
CA LEU A 305 -12.61 8.67 -18.66
C LEU A 305 -12.83 7.33 -19.39
N PHE A 306 -13.51 6.37 -18.75
CA PHE A 306 -13.84 5.08 -19.36
C PHE A 306 -14.88 5.23 -20.47
N HIS A 307 -15.91 6.05 -20.28
CA HIS A 307 -16.88 6.37 -21.34
C HIS A 307 -16.16 6.94 -22.57
N GLU A 308 -15.39 8.02 -22.37
CA GLU A 308 -14.77 8.73 -23.47
C GLU A 308 -13.68 7.90 -24.18
N ALA A 309 -12.87 7.15 -23.43
CA ALA A 309 -11.87 6.29 -24.05
C ALA A 309 -12.48 5.10 -24.81
N ALA A 310 -13.69 4.65 -24.42
CA ALA A 310 -14.38 3.60 -25.18
C ALA A 310 -14.68 4.04 -26.61
N HIS A 311 -14.97 5.34 -26.85
CA HIS A 311 -15.20 5.85 -28.21
C HIS A 311 -14.03 5.59 -29.16
N GLN A 312 -12.78 5.61 -28.67
CA GLN A 312 -11.61 5.23 -29.47
C GLN A 312 -11.77 3.80 -30.02
N PHE A 313 -12.08 2.84 -29.14
CA PHE A 313 -12.17 1.43 -29.50
C PHE A 313 -13.43 1.11 -30.30
N VAL A 314 -14.57 1.73 -29.97
CA VAL A 314 -15.81 1.59 -30.74
C VAL A 314 -15.58 2.07 -32.18
N SER A 315 -14.89 3.20 -32.36
CA SER A 315 -14.59 3.74 -33.70
C SER A 315 -13.60 2.88 -34.48
N LEU A 316 -12.66 2.22 -33.80
CA LEU A 316 -11.66 1.35 -34.44
C LEU A 316 -12.20 -0.05 -34.77
N ALA A 317 -13.04 -0.61 -33.89
CA ALA A 317 -13.45 -2.01 -33.96
C ALA A 317 -14.85 -2.20 -34.56
N THR A 318 -15.65 -1.15 -34.72
CA THR A 318 -17.05 -1.25 -35.15
C THR A 318 -17.41 -0.17 -36.17
N SER A 319 -18.58 -0.34 -36.80
CA SER A 319 -19.23 0.69 -37.62
C SER A 319 -20.52 1.19 -36.96
N ALA A 320 -20.53 1.29 -35.62
CA ALA A 320 -21.72 1.64 -34.85
C ALA A 320 -22.24 3.05 -35.23
N SER A 321 -23.55 3.17 -35.41
CA SER A 321 -24.21 4.48 -35.54
C SER A 321 -24.15 5.24 -34.21
N GLY A 322 -24.28 6.57 -34.25
CA GLY A 322 -24.12 7.44 -33.06
C GLY A 322 -24.78 6.93 -31.78
N TRP A 323 -26.07 6.59 -31.80
CA TRP A 323 -26.77 6.08 -30.62
C TRP A 323 -26.16 4.78 -30.03
N LEU A 324 -25.64 3.90 -30.89
CA LEU A 324 -25.02 2.64 -30.48
C LEU A 324 -23.58 2.89 -30.01
N ASN A 325 -22.90 3.89 -30.57
CA ASN A 325 -21.58 4.30 -30.11
C ASN A 325 -21.65 4.85 -28.67
N GLU A 326 -22.57 5.78 -28.42
CA GLU A 326 -22.85 6.27 -27.07
C GLU A 326 -23.31 5.16 -26.12
N GLY A 327 -24.24 4.30 -26.57
CA GLY A 327 -24.72 3.19 -25.74
C GLY A 327 -23.62 2.21 -25.34
N LEU A 328 -22.66 1.94 -26.24
CA LEU A 328 -21.48 1.12 -25.94
C LEU A 328 -20.50 1.85 -25.02
N ALA A 329 -20.31 3.16 -25.18
CA ALA A 329 -19.47 3.94 -24.28
C ALA A 329 -20.04 3.97 -22.85
N SER A 330 -21.34 4.24 -22.71
CA SER A 330 -22.03 4.24 -21.41
C SER A 330 -22.04 2.87 -20.73
N PHE A 331 -21.99 1.77 -21.49
CA PHE A 331 -21.81 0.43 -20.92
C PHE A 331 -20.50 0.32 -20.12
N PHE A 332 -19.45 1.05 -20.50
CA PHE A 332 -18.17 1.03 -19.80
C PHE A 332 -18.06 2.04 -18.66
N GLU A 333 -18.94 3.03 -18.57
CA GLU A 333 -18.95 4.03 -17.49
C GLU A 333 -19.12 3.37 -16.10
N GLY A 334 -19.99 2.35 -16.01
CA GLY A 334 -20.20 1.57 -14.78
C GLY A 334 -19.04 0.65 -14.41
N THR A 335 -18.04 0.48 -15.28
CA THR A 335 -16.94 -0.44 -15.04
C THR A 335 -16.20 -0.14 -13.74
N ARG A 336 -15.75 -1.19 -13.04
CA ARG A 336 -14.90 -1.05 -11.85
C ARG A 336 -13.62 -1.85 -12.01
N ILE A 337 -12.55 -1.30 -11.46
CA ILE A 337 -11.25 -1.95 -11.38
C ILE A 337 -11.09 -2.51 -9.98
N LEU A 338 -10.87 -3.81 -9.89
CA LEU A 338 -10.67 -4.52 -8.63
C LEU A 338 -9.21 -4.41 -8.13
N PRO A 339 -8.92 -4.72 -6.86
CA PRO A 339 -7.57 -4.62 -6.28
C PRO A 339 -6.44 -5.33 -7.05
N ASN A 340 -6.75 -6.42 -7.78
CA ASN A 340 -5.80 -7.12 -8.64
C ASN A 340 -5.71 -6.56 -10.08
N GLY A 341 -6.31 -5.40 -10.35
CA GLY A 341 -6.38 -4.79 -11.68
C GLY A 341 -7.40 -5.45 -12.61
N THR A 342 -8.20 -6.40 -12.11
CA THR A 342 -9.26 -7.00 -12.93
C THR A 342 -10.38 -6.00 -13.15
N VAL A 343 -10.80 -5.89 -14.39
CA VAL A 343 -11.90 -5.02 -14.80
C VAL A 343 -13.22 -5.80 -14.77
N ILE A 344 -14.19 -5.34 -13.98
CA ILE A 344 -15.57 -5.86 -13.97
C ILE A 344 -16.50 -4.91 -14.71
N MET A 345 -17.25 -5.45 -15.67
CA MET A 345 -18.17 -4.71 -16.54
C MET A 345 -19.63 -4.99 -16.17
N ASN A 346 -20.57 -4.29 -16.82
CA ASN A 346 -22.02 -4.46 -16.62
C ASN A 346 -22.48 -4.18 -15.17
N MET A 347 -21.81 -3.24 -14.52
CA MET A 347 -22.25 -2.67 -13.25
C MET A 347 -23.09 -1.41 -13.55
N PRO A 348 -24.03 -1.02 -12.67
CA PRO A 348 -24.76 0.23 -12.83
C PRO A 348 -23.81 1.43 -12.90
N ALA A 349 -24.04 2.36 -13.83
CA ALA A 349 -23.45 3.69 -13.75
C ALA A 349 -23.98 4.39 -12.48
N THR A 350 -23.11 5.14 -11.80
CA THR A 350 -23.36 5.73 -10.48
C THR A 350 -23.37 7.23 -10.51
#